data_AF-A0A1G7YDH7-F1
#
_entry.id   AF-A0A1G7YDH7-F1
#
_cell.length_a   1.000
_cell.length_b   1.000
_cell.length_c   1.000
_cell.angle_alpha   90.00
_cell.angle_beta   90.00
_cell.angle_gamma   90.00
#
_symmetry.space_group_name_H-M   'P 1'
#
loop_
_entity.id
_entity.type
_entity.pdbx_description
1 polymer ?
#
loop_
_entity_poly.entity_id
_entity_poly.type
_entity_poly.pdbx_seq_one_letter_code
_entity_poly.pdbx_strand_id
1 'polypeptide(L)' 'MNRFLALLAFAAIAVFLLILAFEVPSIDLIIIIAITLAFVAYDFFTSSKNKKD' A
#
# COMPACT_ATOMS: atom_id res chain seq x y z
N MET A 1 13.44 1.69 -8.06
CA MET A 1 13.33 2.57 -6.87
C MET A 1 14.26 2.04 -5.79
N ASN A 2 14.96 2.90 -5.03
CA ASN A 2 15.71 2.41 -3.86
C ASN A 2 14.73 1.72 -2.88
N ARG A 3 15.12 0.58 -2.32
CA ARG A 3 14.28 -0.20 -1.39
C ARG A 3 13.75 0.65 -0.23
N PHE A 4 14.57 1.57 0.28
CA PHE A 4 14.17 2.54 1.29
C PHE A 4 13.03 3.46 0.83
N LEU A 5 13.11 3.97 -0.39
CA LEU A 5 12.09 4.87 -0.94
C LEU A 5 10.77 4.11 -1.21
N ALA A 6 10.86 2.84 -1.62
CA ALA A 6 9.69 1.98 -1.79
C ALA A 6 9.00 1.66 -0.46
N LEU A 7 9.78 1.37 0.59
CA LEU A 7 9.24 1.16 1.95
C LEU A 7 8.58 2.43 2.50
N LEU A 8 9.19 3.60 2.29
CA LEU A 8 8.64 4.88 2.71
C LEU A 8 7.32 5.16 1.97
N ALA A 9 7.28 4.96 0.66
CA ALA A 9 6.06 5.13 -0.14
C ALA A 9 4.95 4.18 0.32
N PHE A 10 5.27 2.91 0.57
CA PHE A 10 4.34 1.92 1.12
C PHE A 10 3.78 2.37 2.48
N ALA A 11 4.66 2.76 3.41
CA ALA A 11 4.26 3.19 4.75
C ALA A 11 3.38 4.44 4.70
N ALA A 12 3.74 5.43 3.88
CA ALA A 12 2.95 6.66 3.73
C ALA A 12 1.54 6.37 3.20
N ILE A 13 1.42 5.52 2.17
CA ILE A 13 0.11 5.12 1.63
C ILE A 13 -0.70 4.32 2.66
N ALA A 14 -0.07 3.37 3.36
CA ALA A 14 -0.74 2.53 4.34
C ALA A 14 -1.29 3.36 5.51
N VAL A 15 -0.49 4.29 6.03
CA VAL A 15 -0.91 5.21 7.11
C VAL A 15 -2.07 6.09 6.65
N PHE A 16 -1.97 6.67 5.45
CA PHE A 16 -3.05 7.50 4.90
C PHE A 16 -4.37 6.73 4.77
N LEU A 17 -4.34 5.53 4.17
CA LEU A 17 -5.54 4.71 4.01
C LEU A 17 -6.12 4.27 5.35
N LEU A 18 -5.26 4.00 6.34
CA LEU A 18 -5.69 3.63 7.69
C LEU A 18 -6.41 4.81 8.37
N ILE A 19 -5.85 6.03 8.30
CA ILE A 19 -6.54 7.24 8.78
C ILE A 19 -7.91 7.39 8.10
N LEU A 20 -7.94 7.21 6.78
CA LEU A 20 -9.16 7.38 5.98
C LEU A 20 -10.24 6.34 6.33
N ALA A 21 -9.85 5.09 6.63
CA ALA A 21 -10.76 4.05 7.12
C ALA A 21 -11.38 4.36 8.49
N PHE A 22 -10.65 5.05 9.37
CA PHE A 22 -11.14 5.43 10.70
C PHE A 22 -11.99 6.69 10.67
N GLU A 23 -11.60 7.69 9.90
CA GLU A 23 -12.29 8.98 9.83
C GLU A 23 -13.57 8.90 9.00
N VAL A 24 -13.57 8.09 7.94
CA VAL A 24 -14.71 7.90 7.04
C VAL A 24 -15.07 6.41 6.97
N PRO A 25 -15.67 5.83 8.03
CA PRO A 25 -15.96 4.41 8.09
C PRO A 25 -17.21 4.08 7.26
N SER A 26 -17.01 3.87 5.95
CA SER A 26 -18.03 3.33 5.06
C SER A 26 -17.58 1.99 4.45
N ILE A 27 -18.51 1.05 4.30
CA ILE A 27 -18.21 -0.34 3.92
C ILE A 27 -17.57 -0.41 2.53
N ASP A 28 -18.10 0.36 1.58
CA ASP A 28 -17.59 0.51 0.23
C ASP A 28 -16.15 1.03 0.22
N LEU A 29 -15.84 2.01 1.08
CA LEU A 29 -14.51 2.58 1.19
C LEU A 29 -13.51 1.60 1.78
N ILE A 30 -13.89 0.88 2.84
CA ILE A 30 -13.04 -0.15 3.46
C ILE A 30 -12.69 -1.25 2.45
N ILE A 31 -13.65 -1.66 1.60
CA ILE A 31 -13.41 -2.63 0.52
C ILE A 31 -12.37 -2.09 -0.47
N ILE A 32 -12.51 -0.84 -0.92
CA ILE A 32 -11.57 -0.22 -1.85
C ILE A 32 -10.19 -0.06 -1.21
N ILE A 33 -10.11 0.29 0.07
CA ILE A 33 -8.87 0.37 0.84
C ILE A 33 -8.17 -0.99 0.88
N ALA A 34 -8.90 -2.07 1.15
CA ALA A 34 -8.34 -3.42 1.18
C ALA A 34 -7.80 -3.85 -0.19
N ILE A 35 -8.52 -3.58 -1.27
CA ILE A 35 -8.07 -3.85 -2.65
C ILE A 35 -6.82 -3.04 -2.98
N THR A 36 -6.80 -1.76 -2.61
CA THR A 36 -5.66 -0.86 -2.85
C THR A 36 -4.42 -1.36 -2.12
N LEU A 37 -4.56 -1.74 -0.84
CA LEU A 37 -3.47 -2.34 -0.07
C LEU A 37 -2.97 -3.65 -0.69
N ALA A 38 -3.86 -4.49 -1.23
CA ALA A 38 -3.46 -5.72 -1.92
C ALA A 38 -2.64 -5.43 -3.19
N PHE A 39 -3.03 -4.44 -4.00
CA PHE A 39 -2.27 -4.03 -5.18
C PHE A 39 -0.92 -3.43 -4.83
N VAL A 40 -0.87 -2.57 -3.82
CA VAL A 40 0.37 -1.95 -3.36
C VAL A 40 1.31 -3.02 -2.76
N ALA A 41 0.79 -3.98 -2.02
CA ALA A 41 1.59 -5.11 -1.51
C ALA A 41 2.11 -6.01 -2.64
N TYR A 42 1.28 -6.28 -3.66
CA TYR A 42 1.69 -7.03 -4.84
C TYR A 42 2.79 -6.31 -5.63
N ASP A 43 2.62 -5.00 -5.86
CA ASP A 43 3.63 -4.16 -6.52
C ASP A 43 4.95 -4.15 -5.74
N PHE A 44 4.87 -4.00 -4.42
CA PHE A 44 6.05 -4.03 -3.56
C PHE A 44 6.76 -5.39 -3.62
N PHE A 45 6.02 -6.50 -3.58
CA PHE A 45 6.58 -7.85 -3.65
C PHE A 45 7.21 -8.16 -5.02
N THR A 46 6.54 -7.80 -6.12
CA THR A 46 7.07 -8.02 -7.47
C THR A 46 8.27 -7.12 -7.76
N SER A 47 8.19 -5.84 -7.39
CA SER A 47 9.29 -4.88 -7.55
C SER A 47 10.51 -5.23 -6.67
N SER A 48 10.30 -5.82 -5.50
CA SER A 48 11.40 -6.31 -4.64
C SER A 48 12.06 -7.58 -5.18
N LYS A 49 11.32 -8.40 -5.94
CA LYS A 49 11.79 -9.67 -6.54
C LYS A 49 12.50 -9.47 -7.89
N ASN A 50 12.28 -8.36 -8.57
CA ASN A 50 12.90 -8.06 -9.87
C ASN A 50 14.32 -7.45 -9.77
N LYS A 51 15.06 -7.79 -8.70
CA LYS A 51 16.52 -7.76 -8.73
C LYS A 51 17.00 -9.05 -9.38
N LYS A 52 17.03 -9.02 -10.72
CA LYS A 52 17.93 -9.82 -11.52
C LYS A 52 19.34 -9.28 -11.24
N ASP A 53 19.89 -9.66 -10.08
CA ASP A 53 21.34 -9.74 -9.89
C ASP A 53 21.79 -11.07 -10.50
#